data_AF-A0A8T2NRV2-F1
#
_entry.id   AF-A0A8T2NRV2-F1
#
_cell.length_a   1.000
_cell.length_b   1.000
_cell.length_c   1.000
_cell.angle_alpha   90.00
_cell.angle_beta   90.00
_cell.angle_gamma   90.00
#
_symmetry.space_group_name_H-M   'P 1'
#
loop_
_entity.id
_entity.type
_entity.pdbx_description
1 polymer ?
#
loop_
_entity_poly.entity_id
_entity_poly.type
_entity_poly.pdbx_seq_one_letter_code
_entity_poly.pdbx_strand_id
1 'polypeptide(L)'
;TCGTYNPQSCVFAQIINICAILALWIVILRFQQIRDYGQDSKVNIASLVLGFVSATGISVLGNFQQSVLMGAHLFGAFLAFFVGLAYLWVQAWLTYKVEPSRDRRWLGPLRIVFCSISTILILSMSVLHNIEYRSAAAICEWLAVMAFFFLFGLFGAEFRHIDCHHLTVQREGNGKTQSS
;
A
#
# COMPACT_ATOMS: atom_id res chain seq x y z
N THR A 1 -19.86 -19.72 3.00
CA THR A 1 -18.72 -18.85 3.34
C THR A 1 -19.18 -17.80 4.34
N CYS A 2 -18.43 -17.61 5.43
CA CYS A 2 -18.61 -16.49 6.37
C CYS A 2 -18.55 -15.16 5.59
N GLY A 3 -19.45 -14.21 5.84
CA GLY A 3 -19.40 -12.90 5.17
C GLY A 3 -20.18 -12.77 3.86
N THR A 4 -20.90 -13.81 3.41
CA THR A 4 -21.72 -13.73 2.18
C THR A 4 -23.06 -13.04 2.42
N TYR A 5 -23.61 -13.12 3.64
CA TYR A 5 -24.95 -12.61 3.97
C TYR A 5 -24.89 -11.35 4.81
N ASN A 6 -25.88 -10.48 4.64
CA ASN A 6 -26.09 -9.34 5.53
C ASN A 6 -26.41 -9.86 6.94
N PRO A 7 -25.83 -9.30 8.01
CA PRO A 7 -25.00 -8.09 8.07
C PRO A 7 -23.48 -8.32 7.96
N GLN A 8 -23.01 -9.57 7.88
CA GLN A 8 -21.57 -9.91 7.93
C GLN A 8 -20.78 -9.32 6.76
N SER A 9 -21.36 -9.36 5.56
CA SER A 9 -20.82 -8.75 4.34
C SER A 9 -20.59 -7.24 4.50
N CYS A 10 -21.55 -6.53 5.10
CA CYS A 10 -21.49 -5.09 5.32
C CYS A 10 -20.40 -4.72 6.32
N VAL A 11 -20.27 -5.47 7.42
CA VAL A 11 -19.21 -5.26 8.41
C VAL A 11 -17.83 -5.49 7.78
N PHE A 12 -17.69 -6.56 7.00
CA PHE A 12 -16.44 -6.84 6.27
C PHE A 12 -16.09 -5.70 5.30
N ALA A 13 -17.04 -5.28 4.46
CA ALA A 13 -16.83 -4.17 3.53
C ALA A 13 -16.41 -2.88 4.25
N GLN A 14 -17.03 -2.57 5.40
CA GLN A 14 -16.69 -1.40 6.19
C GLN A 14 -15.24 -1.46 6.71
N ILE A 15 -14.80 -2.61 7.23
CA ILE A 15 -13.42 -2.80 7.71
C ILE A 15 -12.43 -2.63 6.54
N ILE A 16 -12.71 -3.24 5.39
CA ILE A 16 -11.84 -3.14 4.21
C ILE A 16 -11.78 -1.71 3.67
N ASN A 17 -12.89 -0.97 3.67
CA ASN A 17 -12.89 0.45 3.28
C ASN A 17 -12.08 1.32 4.25
N ILE A 18 -12.13 1.05 5.56
CA ILE A 18 -11.26 1.72 6.54
C ILE A 18 -9.78 1.41 6.24
N CYS A 19 -9.44 0.15 5.94
CA CYS A 19 -8.09 -0.22 5.52
C CYS A 19 -7.65 0.52 4.23
N ALA A 20 -8.55 0.69 3.26
CA ALA A 20 -8.27 1.47 2.04
C ALA A 20 -7.93 2.93 2.36
N ILE A 21 -8.68 3.57 3.26
CA ILE A 21 -8.40 4.95 3.70
C ILE A 21 -7.06 5.03 4.42
N LEU A 22 -6.77 4.11 5.33
CA LEU A 22 -5.48 4.05 6.04
C LEU A 22 -4.31 3.83 5.08
N ALA A 23 -4.48 2.98 4.07
CA ALA A 23 -3.48 2.78 3.02
C ALA A 23 -3.23 4.08 2.23
N LEU A 24 -4.27 4.82 1.85
CA LEU A 24 -4.13 6.13 1.20
C LEU A 24 -3.34 7.11 2.06
N TRP A 25 -3.66 7.20 3.36
CA TRP A 25 -2.92 8.05 4.29
C TRP A 25 -1.43 7.68 4.35
N ILE A 26 -1.11 6.38 4.46
CA ILE A 26 0.28 5.90 4.46
C ILE A 26 0.99 6.28 3.15
N VAL A 27 0.33 6.10 2.01
CA VAL A 27 0.89 6.44 0.69
C VAL A 27 1.21 7.94 0.59
N ILE A 28 0.30 8.81 1.03
CA ILE A 28 0.49 10.27 1.02
C ILE A 28 1.62 10.68 1.96
N LEU A 29 1.61 10.19 3.20
CA LEU A 29 2.66 10.48 4.18
C LEU A 29 4.03 10.03 3.67
N ARG A 30 4.10 8.85 3.05
CA ARG A 30 5.35 8.34 2.51
C ARG A 30 5.84 9.16 1.32
N PHE A 31 4.94 9.56 0.43
CA PHE A 31 5.27 10.44 -0.68
C PHE A 31 5.87 11.76 -0.20
N GLN A 32 5.23 12.40 0.80
CA GLN A 32 5.73 13.64 1.39
C GLN A 32 7.08 13.43 2.09
N GLN A 33 7.20 12.36 2.89
CA GLN A 33 8.45 12.02 3.58
C GLN A 33 9.63 11.90 2.59
N ILE A 34 9.43 11.25 1.44
CA ILE A 34 10.48 11.10 0.42
C ILE A 34 10.83 12.45 -0.22
N ARG A 35 9.85 13.33 -0.44
CA ARG A 35 10.11 14.69 -0.93
C ARG A 35 10.88 15.53 0.08
N ASP A 36 10.55 15.42 1.37
CA ASP A 36 11.23 16.14 2.45
C ASP A 36 12.70 15.73 2.59
N TYR A 37 13.04 14.48 2.23
CA TYR A 37 14.44 14.03 2.10
C TYR A 37 15.16 14.54 0.83
N GLY A 38 14.57 15.48 0.08
CA GLY A 38 15.16 16.07 -1.11
C GLY A 38 15.13 15.17 -2.35
N GLN A 39 14.33 14.10 -2.35
CA GLN A 39 14.22 13.14 -3.45
C GLN A 39 12.91 13.32 -4.23
N ASP A 40 12.72 14.49 -4.85
CA ASP A 40 11.57 14.73 -5.75
C ASP A 40 11.80 14.06 -7.12
N SER A 41 11.52 12.76 -7.16
CA SER A 41 11.75 11.92 -8.33
C SER A 41 10.44 11.51 -9.01
N LYS A 42 10.49 11.30 -10.33
CA LYS A 42 9.38 10.68 -11.09
C LYS A 42 8.96 9.34 -10.50
N VAL A 43 9.89 8.62 -9.87
CA VAL A 43 9.62 7.33 -9.20
C VAL A 43 8.74 7.54 -7.96
N ASN A 44 8.96 8.61 -7.19
CA ASN A 44 8.11 8.94 -6.04
C ASN A 44 6.67 9.26 -6.49
N ILE A 45 6.50 10.05 -7.56
CA ILE A 45 5.19 10.33 -8.17
C ILE A 45 4.54 9.05 -8.70
N ALA A 46 5.29 8.19 -9.41
CA ALA A 46 4.78 6.91 -9.87
C ALA A 46 4.31 6.04 -8.68
N SER A 47 5.06 6.03 -7.58
CA SER A 47 4.68 5.31 -6.36
C SER A 47 3.38 5.85 -5.75
N LEU A 48 3.19 7.18 -5.75
CA LEU A 48 1.95 7.81 -5.30
C LEU A 48 0.76 7.30 -6.13
N VAL A 49 0.88 7.34 -7.46
CA VAL A 49 -0.18 6.85 -8.37
C VAL A 49 -0.47 5.37 -8.14
N LEU A 50 0.55 4.52 -8.04
CA LEU A 50 0.37 3.08 -7.77
C LEU A 50 -0.35 2.85 -6.44
N GLY A 51 0.03 3.58 -5.38
CA GLY A 51 -0.60 3.48 -4.07
C GLY A 51 -2.07 3.90 -4.07
N PHE A 52 -2.41 4.97 -4.79
CA PHE A 52 -3.80 5.41 -4.96
C PHE A 52 -4.63 4.37 -5.71
N VAL A 53 -4.12 3.86 -6.83
CA VAL A 53 -4.80 2.82 -7.63
C VAL A 53 -5.00 1.55 -6.80
N SER A 54 -4.00 1.14 -6.03
CA SER A 54 -4.10 -0.02 -5.13
C SER A 54 -5.17 0.18 -4.06
N ALA A 55 -5.23 1.34 -3.41
CA ALA A 55 -6.24 1.63 -2.40
C ALA A 55 -7.67 1.69 -2.97
N THR A 56 -7.83 2.22 -4.18
CA THR A 56 -9.10 2.09 -4.92
C THR A 56 -9.45 0.62 -5.15
N GLY A 57 -8.47 -0.20 -5.53
CA GLY A 57 -8.60 -1.66 -5.64
C GLY A 57 -9.11 -2.32 -4.36
N ILE A 58 -8.54 -1.98 -3.20
CA ILE A 58 -8.97 -2.46 -1.88
C ILE A 58 -10.44 -2.10 -1.63
N SER A 59 -10.85 -0.86 -1.92
CA SER A 59 -12.24 -0.44 -1.75
C SER A 59 -13.19 -1.21 -2.68
N VAL A 60 -12.86 -1.34 -3.97
CA VAL A 60 -13.65 -2.13 -4.93
C VAL A 60 -13.77 -3.58 -4.45
N LEU A 61 -12.65 -4.20 -4.08
CA LEU A 61 -12.58 -5.58 -3.58
C LEU A 61 -13.50 -5.80 -2.35
N GLY A 62 -13.50 -4.84 -1.41
CA GLY A 62 -14.30 -4.92 -0.19
C GLY A 62 -15.81 -4.78 -0.41
N ASN A 63 -16.23 -4.01 -1.42
CA ASN A 63 -17.65 -3.74 -1.69
C ASN A 63 -18.28 -4.74 -2.69
N PHE A 64 -17.51 -5.25 -3.65
CA PHE A 64 -18.01 -6.18 -4.66
C PHE A 64 -17.64 -7.63 -4.30
N GLN A 65 -18.61 -8.37 -3.78
CA GLN A 65 -18.44 -9.78 -3.44
C GLN A 65 -18.24 -10.65 -4.68
N GLN A 66 -17.38 -11.66 -4.56
CA GLN A 66 -17.13 -12.67 -5.58
C GLN A 66 -18.42 -13.37 -6.05
N SER A 67 -19.38 -13.60 -5.16
CA SER A 67 -20.65 -14.30 -5.43
C SER A 67 -21.70 -13.43 -6.14
N VAL A 68 -21.56 -12.10 -6.12
CA VAL A 68 -22.55 -11.17 -6.68
C VAL A 68 -22.06 -10.61 -8.02
N LEU A 69 -20.82 -10.11 -8.06
CA LEU A 69 -20.24 -9.52 -9.26
C LEU A 69 -18.77 -9.88 -9.39
N MET A 70 -18.53 -11.13 -9.83
CA MET A 70 -17.20 -11.73 -10.00
C MET A 70 -16.23 -10.81 -10.76
N GLY A 71 -16.67 -10.19 -11.87
CA GLY A 71 -15.80 -9.33 -12.68
C GLY A 71 -15.26 -8.13 -11.90
N ALA A 72 -16.12 -7.44 -11.14
CA ALA A 72 -15.71 -6.31 -10.31
C ALA A 72 -14.83 -6.77 -9.14
N HIS A 73 -15.13 -7.93 -8.54
CA HIS A 73 -14.32 -8.53 -7.48
C HIS A 73 -12.89 -8.83 -7.96
N LEU A 74 -12.75 -9.50 -9.11
CA LEU A 74 -11.46 -9.82 -9.70
C LEU A 74 -10.68 -8.58 -10.13
N PHE A 75 -11.36 -7.56 -10.67
CA PHE A 75 -10.74 -6.27 -10.97
C PHE A 75 -10.21 -5.60 -9.70
N GLY A 76 -11.02 -5.53 -8.64
CA GLY A 76 -10.59 -5.03 -7.33
C GLY A 76 -9.40 -5.81 -6.76
N ALA A 77 -9.44 -7.14 -6.82
CA ALA A 77 -8.36 -8.02 -6.37
C ALA A 77 -7.07 -7.76 -7.17
N PHE A 78 -7.16 -7.63 -8.49
CA PHE A 78 -6.02 -7.32 -9.33
C PHE A 78 -5.35 -5.99 -8.92
N LEU A 79 -6.14 -4.93 -8.77
CA LEU A 79 -5.64 -3.63 -8.33
C LEU A 79 -5.06 -3.69 -6.91
N ALA A 80 -5.76 -4.33 -5.96
CA ALA A 80 -5.30 -4.43 -4.58
C ALA A 80 -3.97 -5.19 -4.47
N PHE A 81 -3.87 -6.38 -5.08
CA PHE A 81 -2.72 -7.26 -4.93
C PHE A 81 -1.57 -6.92 -5.89
N PHE A 82 -1.80 -6.84 -7.21
CA PHE A 82 -0.70 -6.70 -8.16
C PHE A 82 -0.18 -5.26 -8.21
N VAL A 83 -1.08 -4.27 -8.28
CA VAL A 83 -0.67 -2.86 -8.24
C VAL A 83 -0.14 -2.50 -6.85
N GLY A 84 -0.72 -3.06 -5.79
CA GLY A 84 -0.19 -2.92 -4.43
C GLY A 84 1.20 -3.51 -4.26
N LEU A 85 1.46 -4.70 -4.82
CA LEU A 85 2.79 -5.31 -4.82
C LEU A 85 3.80 -4.46 -5.61
N ALA A 86 3.40 -3.90 -6.75
CA ALA A 86 4.24 -2.98 -7.52
C ALA A 86 4.58 -1.73 -6.70
N TYR A 87 3.60 -1.14 -6.00
CA TYR A 87 3.84 -0.04 -5.05
C TYR A 87 4.86 -0.44 -3.98
N LEU A 88 4.71 -1.60 -3.36
CA LEU A 88 5.59 -2.08 -2.30
C LEU A 88 7.03 -2.32 -2.78
N TRP A 89 7.23 -2.85 -3.99
CA TRP A 89 8.56 -2.97 -4.60
C TRP A 89 9.21 -1.61 -4.87
N VAL A 90 8.45 -0.66 -5.40
CA VAL A 90 8.94 0.72 -5.59
C VAL A 90 9.32 1.34 -4.25
N GLN A 91 8.52 1.14 -3.21
CA GLN A 91 8.83 1.62 -1.86
C GLN A 91 10.06 0.95 -1.26
N ALA A 92 10.26 -0.36 -1.48
CA ALA A 92 11.46 -1.06 -1.07
C ALA A 92 12.71 -0.45 -1.74
N TRP A 93 12.64 -0.18 -3.05
CA TRP A 93 13.73 0.50 -3.77
C TRP A 93 13.99 1.92 -3.26
N LEU A 94 12.93 2.72 -3.03
CA LEU A 94 13.04 4.07 -2.49
C LEU A 94 13.66 4.08 -1.08
N THR A 95 13.38 3.07 -0.24
CA THR A 95 14.00 2.92 1.09
C THR A 95 15.52 2.77 1.04
N TYR A 96 16.09 2.17 0.00
CA TYR A 96 17.55 2.09 -0.15
C TYR A 96 18.15 3.35 -0.78
N LYS A 97 17.37 4.11 -1.56
CA LYS A 97 17.81 5.36 -2.19
C LYS A 97 17.85 6.53 -1.22
N VAL A 98 16.85 6.62 -0.34
CA VAL A 98 16.82 7.61 0.73
C VAL A 98 17.75 7.10 1.83
N GLU A 99 18.85 7.82 2.08
CA GLU A 99 19.93 7.36 2.95
C GLU A 99 19.39 6.88 4.32
N PRO A 100 19.59 5.60 4.67
CA PRO A 100 19.03 5.07 5.90
C PRO A 100 19.74 5.71 7.08
N SER A 101 19.03 6.60 7.80
CA SER A 101 19.42 7.01 9.15
C SER A 101 19.83 5.76 9.92
N ARG A 102 20.97 5.79 10.62
CA ARG A 102 21.66 4.61 11.19
C ARG A 102 20.75 3.63 11.95
N ASP A 103 19.66 4.14 12.51
CA ASP A 103 18.63 3.42 13.27
C ASP A 103 17.62 2.60 12.42
N ARG A 104 17.55 2.84 11.10
CA ARG A 104 16.53 2.26 10.18
C ARG A 104 17.08 1.30 9.12
N ARG A 105 18.35 0.88 9.24
CA ARG A 105 18.98 -0.02 8.25
C ARG A 105 18.29 -1.39 8.13
N TRP A 106 17.60 -1.85 9.17
CA TRP A 106 16.87 -3.13 9.16
C TRP A 106 15.59 -3.11 8.32
N LEU A 107 15.00 -1.92 8.07
CA LEU A 107 13.74 -1.82 7.34
C LEU A 107 13.86 -2.18 5.86
N GLY A 108 14.96 -1.80 5.21
CA GLY A 108 15.21 -2.13 3.80
C GLY A 108 15.19 -3.64 3.56
N PRO A 109 16.06 -4.43 4.24
CA PRO A 109 16.10 -5.88 4.10
C PRO A 109 14.74 -6.53 4.40
N LEU A 110 14.06 -6.06 5.45
CA LEU A 110 12.76 -6.58 5.84
C LEU A 110 11.70 -6.36 4.74
N ARG A 111 11.69 -5.19 4.09
CA ARG A 111 10.81 -4.92 2.94
C ARG A 111 11.09 -5.86 1.78
N ILE A 112 12.36 -6.08 1.44
CA ILE A 112 12.73 -6.98 0.33
C ILE A 112 12.28 -8.41 0.60
N VAL A 113 12.53 -8.92 1.81
CA VAL A 113 12.12 -10.27 2.21
C VAL A 113 10.60 -10.43 2.09
N PHE A 114 9.83 -9.52 2.68
CA PHE A 114 8.37 -9.62 2.65
C PHE A 114 7.76 -9.31 1.27
N CYS A 115 8.36 -8.44 0.45
CA CYS A 115 7.95 -8.24 -0.95
C CYS A 115 8.22 -9.49 -1.79
N SER A 116 9.34 -10.16 -1.56
CA SER A 116 9.68 -11.41 -2.24
C SER A 116 8.71 -12.53 -1.86
N ILE A 117 8.43 -12.69 -0.56
CA ILE A 117 7.42 -13.63 -0.05
C ILE A 117 6.04 -13.33 -0.65
N SER A 118 5.62 -12.06 -0.64
CA SER A 118 4.34 -11.63 -1.22
C SER A 118 4.24 -11.94 -2.71
N THR A 119 5.33 -11.74 -3.45
CA THR A 119 5.41 -12.07 -4.89
C THR A 119 5.20 -13.57 -5.10
N ILE A 120 5.90 -14.41 -4.34
CA ILE A 120 5.78 -15.87 -4.42
C ILE A 120 4.34 -16.30 -4.07
N LEU A 121 3.76 -15.74 -3.01
CA LEU A 121 2.40 -16.08 -2.57
C LEU A 121 1.34 -15.68 -3.60
N ILE A 122 1.43 -14.50 -4.20
CA ILE A 122 0.47 -14.04 -5.23
C ILE A 122 0.58 -14.89 -6.50
N LEU A 123 1.79 -15.23 -6.93
CA LEU A 123 2.00 -16.14 -8.07
C LEU A 123 1.48 -17.54 -7.76
N SER A 124 1.76 -18.06 -6.56
CA SER A 124 1.32 -19.39 -6.12
C SER A 124 -0.21 -19.44 -6.03
N MET A 125 -0.84 -18.43 -5.44
CA MET A 125 -2.30 -18.29 -5.40
C MET A 125 -2.90 -18.29 -6.80
N SER A 126 -2.32 -17.53 -7.73
CA SER A 126 -2.78 -17.47 -9.12
C SER A 126 -2.68 -18.83 -9.81
N VAL A 127 -1.54 -19.53 -9.69
CA VAL A 127 -1.36 -20.86 -10.27
C VAL A 127 -2.31 -21.87 -9.65
N LEU A 128 -2.37 -21.94 -8.31
CA LEU A 128 -3.23 -22.86 -7.55
C LEU A 128 -4.71 -22.66 -7.86
N HIS A 129 -5.14 -21.42 -8.08
CA HIS A 129 -6.50 -21.12 -8.49
C HIS A 129 -6.80 -21.66 -9.89
N ASN A 130 -5.87 -21.52 -10.84
CA ASN A 130 -6.02 -22.03 -12.21
C ASN A 130 -6.03 -23.56 -12.29
N ILE A 131 -5.34 -24.25 -11.37
CA ILE A 131 -5.37 -25.72 -11.29
C ILE A 131 -6.46 -26.25 -10.36
N GLU A 132 -7.42 -25.41 -9.95
CA GLU A 132 -8.58 -25.73 -9.11
C GLU A 132 -8.28 -26.18 -7.66
N TYR A 133 -7.05 -25.99 -7.16
CA TYR A 133 -6.68 -26.22 -5.76
C TYR A 133 -7.12 -25.06 -4.85
N ARG A 134 -8.44 -24.84 -4.75
CA ARG A 134 -9.04 -23.65 -4.13
C ARG A 134 -8.63 -23.43 -2.67
N SER A 135 -8.54 -24.48 -1.86
CA SER A 135 -8.13 -24.34 -0.45
C SER A 135 -6.68 -23.87 -0.31
N ALA A 136 -5.78 -24.39 -1.13
CA ALA A 136 -4.37 -23.99 -1.13
C ALA A 136 -4.21 -22.55 -1.67
N ALA A 137 -4.94 -22.19 -2.73
CA ALA A 137 -4.99 -20.83 -3.25
C ALA A 137 -5.47 -19.83 -2.17
N ALA A 138 -6.51 -20.17 -1.42
CA ALA A 138 -7.01 -19.36 -0.31
C ALA A 138 -5.96 -19.20 0.80
N ILE A 139 -5.23 -20.26 1.17
CA ILE A 139 -4.14 -20.15 2.15
C ILE A 139 -3.08 -19.16 1.66
N CYS A 140 -2.65 -19.26 0.40
CA CYS A 140 -1.69 -18.32 -0.18
C CYS A 140 -2.22 -16.88 -0.20
N GLU A 141 -3.50 -16.68 -0.52
CA GLU A 141 -4.17 -15.39 -0.49
C GLU A 141 -4.13 -14.76 0.91
N TRP A 142 -4.56 -15.49 1.94
CA TRP A 142 -4.55 -14.99 3.32
C TRP A 142 -3.14 -14.70 3.83
N LEU A 143 -2.16 -15.53 3.48
CA LEU A 143 -0.75 -15.25 3.80
C LEU A 143 -0.26 -13.98 3.10
N ALA A 144 -0.64 -13.75 1.84
CA ALA A 144 -0.30 -12.53 1.12
C ALA A 144 -0.93 -11.30 1.78
N VAL A 145 -2.20 -11.37 2.20
CA VAL A 145 -2.88 -10.29 2.94
C VAL A 145 -2.14 -9.96 4.25
N MET A 146 -1.74 -10.98 5.01
CA MET A 146 -0.98 -10.77 6.26
C MET A 146 0.40 -10.15 6.00
N ALA A 147 1.08 -10.57 4.93
CA ALA A 147 2.35 -9.97 4.52
C ALA A 147 2.18 -8.49 4.11
N PHE A 148 1.09 -8.16 3.41
CA PHE A 148 0.74 -6.77 3.08
C PHE A 148 0.48 -5.94 4.34
N PHE A 149 -0.32 -6.44 5.28
CA PHE A 149 -0.54 -5.72 6.54
C PHE A 149 0.75 -5.48 7.31
N PHE A 150 1.65 -6.46 7.33
CA PHE A 150 2.97 -6.28 7.93
C PHE A 150 3.78 -5.19 7.22
N LEU A 151 3.86 -5.25 5.88
CA LEU A 151 4.58 -4.26 5.06
C LEU A 151 4.02 -2.85 5.22
N PHE A 152 2.69 -2.69 5.23
CA PHE A 152 2.05 -1.40 5.49
C PHE A 152 2.26 -0.94 6.95
N GLY A 153 2.22 -1.87 7.91
CA GLY A 153 2.51 -1.61 9.32
C GLY A 153 3.94 -1.11 9.58
N LEU A 154 4.92 -1.54 8.77
CA LEU A 154 6.29 -1.02 8.86
C LEU A 154 6.37 0.49 8.61
N PHE A 155 5.49 1.06 7.76
CA PHE A 155 5.43 2.51 7.60
C PHE A 155 4.94 3.22 8.86
N GLY A 156 4.01 2.61 9.61
CA GLY A 156 3.60 3.15 10.92
C GLY A 156 4.77 3.28 11.89
N ALA A 157 5.69 2.29 11.89
CA ALA A 157 6.92 2.37 12.68
C ALA A 157 7.88 3.46 12.17
N GLU A 158 7.96 3.68 10.85
CA GLU A 158 8.77 4.77 10.27
C GLU A 158 8.25 6.16 10.64
N PHE A 159 6.94 6.33 10.67
CA PHE A 159 6.29 7.62 10.92
C PHE A 159 6.26 8.01 12.39
N ARG A 160 6.53 7.07 13.32
CA ARG A 160 6.48 7.31 14.77
C ARG A 160 7.39 8.44 15.25
N HIS A 161 8.43 8.76 14.50
CA HIS A 161 9.40 9.83 14.82
C HIS A 161 9.26 11.09 13.96
N ILE A 162 8.19 11.21 13.16
CA ILE A 162 7.88 12.45 12.47
C ILE A 162 7.27 13.40 13.50
N ASP A 163 8.06 14.34 14.01
CA ASP A 163 7.55 15.42 14.85
C ASP A 163 6.60 16.30 14.03
N CYS A 164 5.35 16.38 14.47
CA CYS A 164 4.23 17.05 13.78
C CYS A 164 4.42 18.58 13.61
N HIS A 165 5.57 19.13 13.99
CA HIS A 165 5.88 20.56 13.94
C HIS A 165 6.34 21.06 12.56
N HIS A 166 6.70 20.18 11.62
CA HIS A 166 7.32 20.56 10.35
C HIS A 166 6.36 20.68 9.15
N LEU A 167 5.05 20.60 9.36
CA LEU A 167 4.03 20.92 8.35
C LEU A 167 3.75 22.45 8.33
N THR A 168 4.77 23.27 8.22
CA THR A 168 4.57 24.70 7.92
C THR A 168 4.47 24.88 6.41
N VAL A 169 3.29 25.29 5.96
CA VAL A 169 3.05 25.73 4.59
C VAL A 169 3.99 26.90 4.31
N GLN A 170 5.10 26.68 3.60
CA GLN A 170 5.85 27.76 3.00
C GLN A 170 5.08 28.27 1.79
N ARG A 171 4.39 29.39 1.98
CA ARG A 171 3.82 30.20 0.90
C ARG A 171 4.95 31.04 0.31
N GLU A 172 5.48 30.64 -0.84
CA GLU A 172 6.47 31.44 -1.56
C GLU A 172 5.81 32.72 -2.12
N GLY A 173 6.36 33.87 -1.70
CA GLY A 173 6.59 35.02 -2.58
C GLY A 173 5.52 36.12 -2.65
N ASN A 174 5.69 37.20 -1.89
CA ASN A 174 5.63 38.56 -2.47
C ASN A 174 6.44 39.58 -1.65
N GLY A 175 7.77 39.43 -1.64
CA GLY A 175 8.68 40.47 -1.19
C GLY A 175 9.19 41.28 -2.39
N LYS A 176 8.44 42.30 -2.81
CA LYS A 176 9.00 43.37 -3.65
C LYS A 176 9.31 44.56 -2.75
N THR A 177 10.54 44.63 -2.27
CA THR A 177 11.14 45.87 -1.77
C THR A 177 12.20 46.26 -2.80
N GLN A 178 11.85 47.18 -3.71
CA GLN A 178 12.84 47.96 -4.45
C GLN A 178 12.94 49.32 -3.78
N SER A 179 14.07 49.57 -3.13
CA SER A 179 14.54 50.90 -2.74
C SER A 179 15.86 51.13 -3.44
N SER A 180 15.88 52.08 -4.38
CA SER A 180 16.96 53.02 -4.69
C SER A 180 16.51 53.92 -5.84
#